data_AF-A0A9E6BMZ4-F1
#
_entry.id   AF-A0A9E6BMZ4-F1
#
_cell.length_a   1.000
_cell.length_b   1.000
_cell.length_c   1.000
_cell.angle_alpha   90.00
_cell.angle_beta   90.00
_cell.angle_gamma   90.00
#
_symmetry.space_group_name_H-M   'P 1'
#
loop_
_entity.id
_entity.type
_entity.pdbx_description
1 polymer ?
#
loop_
_entity_poly.entity_id
_entity_poly.type
_entity_poly.pdbx_seq_one_letter_code
_entity_poly.pdbx_strand_id
1 'polypeptide(L)'
;LFPQTTWIVCIRDPFRAIESLRNTFQPDADVERWLRVWLDLVRWAQTDDRVLTWRIDAIPVDFDARLASTSRLLQHCDLNHTPETIEFVRRWPVVHKVRPNDQRKFQFTKEDCRRWIERIPELTQYLPQYCQSREENHLPS
;
A
#
# COMPACT_ATOMS: atom_id res chain seq x y z
N LEU A 1 -1.67 8.10 26.03
CA LEU A 1 -2.47 8.12 24.79
C LEU A 1 -2.48 9.54 24.25
N PHE A 2 -2.47 9.75 22.93
CA PHE A 2 -2.49 11.06 22.29
C PHE A 2 -3.90 11.35 21.75
N PRO A 3 -4.82 11.91 22.55
CA PRO A 3 -6.25 11.98 22.22
C PRO A 3 -6.58 12.95 21.08
N GLN A 4 -5.69 13.87 20.76
CA GLN A 4 -5.87 14.88 19.72
C GLN A 4 -5.06 14.59 18.44
N THR A 5 -4.45 13.41 18.34
CA THR A 5 -3.65 13.05 17.17
C THR A 5 -4.54 12.58 16.03
N THR A 6 -4.37 13.22 14.88
CA THR A 6 -4.81 12.73 13.58
C THR A 6 -3.80 11.71 13.06
N TRP A 7 -4.27 10.55 12.63
CA TRP A 7 -3.42 9.46 12.14
C TRP A 7 -3.56 9.31 10.63
N ILE A 8 -2.43 9.14 9.94
CA ILE A 8 -2.39 8.74 8.55
C ILE A 8 -1.75 7.36 8.50
N VAL A 9 -2.51 6.38 8.03
CA VAL A 9 -2.05 5.00 7.90
C VAL A 9 -1.80 4.71 6.43
N CYS A 10 -0.52 4.65 6.06
CA CYS A 10 -0.11 4.30 4.72
C CYS A 10 -0.26 2.79 4.51
N ILE A 11 -1.22 2.39 3.67
CA ILE A 11 -1.49 0.97 3.39
C ILE A 11 -1.09 0.68 1.95
N ARG A 12 -0.40 -0.44 1.76
CA ARG A 12 -0.04 -0.99 0.46
C ARG A 12 -0.69 -2.36 0.34
N ASP A 13 -0.83 -2.88 -0.88
CA ASP A 13 -1.06 -4.32 -1.02
C ASP A 13 -0.04 -5.15 -0.19
N PRO A 14 -0.55 -6.05 0.67
CA PRO A 14 0.26 -6.73 1.66
C PRO A 14 1.26 -7.70 1.05
N PHE A 15 0.95 -8.33 -0.09
CA PHE A 15 1.88 -9.26 -0.75
C PHE A 15 3.10 -8.49 -1.27
N ARG A 16 2.87 -7.37 -1.96
CA ARG A 16 3.97 -6.50 -2.42
C ARG A 16 4.75 -5.88 -1.26
N ALA A 17 4.09 -5.56 -0.14
CA ALA A 17 4.76 -5.06 1.04
C ALA A 17 5.69 -6.11 1.66
N ILE A 18 5.21 -7.35 1.83
CA ILE A 18 5.99 -8.47 2.37
C ILE A 18 7.13 -8.85 1.42
N GLU A 19 6.91 -8.88 0.10
CA GLU A 19 7.99 -9.04 -0.88
C GLU A 19 9.08 -7.99 -0.69
N SER A 20 8.69 -6.72 -0.58
CA SER A 20 9.65 -5.63 -0.36
C SER A 20 10.40 -5.81 0.95
N LEU A 21 9.71 -6.18 2.02
CA LEU A 21 10.30 -6.44 3.33
C LEU A 21 11.35 -7.56 3.25
N ARG A 22 11.01 -8.69 2.63
CA ARG A 22 11.91 -9.84 2.50
C ARG A 22 13.11 -9.57 1.60
N ASN A 23 12.93 -8.80 0.54
CA ASN A 23 14.03 -8.47 -0.36
C ASN A 23 14.98 -7.40 0.20
N THR A 24 14.51 -6.55 1.13
CA THR A 24 15.28 -5.38 1.57
C THR A 24 15.78 -5.48 3.02
N PHE A 25 14.95 -5.92 3.95
CA PHE A 25 15.24 -5.76 5.39
C PHE A 25 15.22 -7.08 6.18
N GLN A 26 14.28 -7.98 5.88
CA GLN A 26 14.05 -9.19 6.69
C GLN A 26 13.79 -10.42 5.79
N PRO A 27 14.84 -11.06 5.25
CA PRO A 27 14.70 -12.19 4.32
C PRO A 27 13.84 -13.35 4.83
N ASP A 28 13.79 -13.54 6.15
CA ASP A 28 13.07 -14.62 6.81
C ASP A 28 11.76 -14.15 7.49
N ALA A 29 11.23 -12.99 7.07
CA ALA A 29 9.98 -12.48 7.60
C ALA A 29 8.82 -13.50 7.40
N ASP A 30 8.14 -13.81 8.50
CA ASP A 30 6.98 -14.70 8.51
C ASP A 30 5.79 -14.06 7.79
N VAL A 31 5.41 -14.67 6.67
CA VAL A 31 4.33 -14.18 5.80
C VAL A 31 2.99 -14.15 6.54
N GLU A 32 2.64 -15.18 7.29
CA GLU A 32 1.34 -15.23 7.97
C GLU A 32 1.26 -14.13 9.03
N ARG A 33 2.32 -14.00 9.82
CA ARG A 33 2.40 -12.95 10.84
C ARG A 33 2.22 -11.57 10.22
N TRP A 34 2.89 -11.27 9.11
CA TRP A 34 2.79 -9.96 8.47
C TRP A 34 1.45 -9.71 7.78
N LEU A 35 0.80 -10.75 7.24
CA LEU A 35 -0.58 -10.65 6.74
C LEU A 35 -1.56 -10.32 7.87
N ARG A 36 -1.39 -10.91 9.06
CA ARG A 36 -2.22 -10.62 10.24
C ARG A 36 -1.98 -9.20 10.76
N VAL A 37 -0.72 -8.78 10.88
CA VAL A 37 -0.37 -7.39 11.25
C VAL A 37 -1.01 -6.39 10.28
N TRP A 38 -0.98 -6.69 8.99
CA TRP A 38 -1.62 -5.85 7.98
C TRP A 38 -3.15 -5.79 8.17
N LEU A 39 -3.81 -6.92 8.43
CA LEU A 39 -5.25 -6.97 8.70
C LEU A 39 -5.63 -6.18 9.95
N ASP A 40 -4.87 -6.35 11.03
CA ASP A 40 -5.12 -5.63 12.29
C ASP A 40 -4.98 -4.12 12.10
N LEU A 41 -3.99 -3.68 11.30
CA LEU A 41 -3.80 -2.27 10.97
C LEU A 41 -4.95 -1.71 10.14
N VAL A 42 -5.42 -2.45 9.11
CA VAL A 42 -6.56 -2.03 8.29
C VAL A 42 -7.84 -1.95 9.14
N ARG A 43 -8.08 -2.96 10.00
CA ARG A 43 -9.25 -3.00 10.88
C ARG A 43 -9.24 -1.82 11.85
N TRP A 44 -8.10 -1.58 12.51
CA TRP A 44 -7.96 -0.43 13.41
C TRP A 44 -8.18 0.89 12.69
N ALA A 45 -7.63 1.03 11.47
CA ALA A 45 -7.80 2.25 10.68
C ALA A 45 -9.24 2.51 10.21
N GLN A 46 -10.14 1.53 10.34
CA GLN A 46 -11.56 1.65 10.02
C GLN A 46 -12.44 1.91 11.25
N THR A 47 -11.92 1.75 12.46
CA THR A 47 -12.71 1.91 13.69
C THR A 47 -12.57 3.27 14.36
N ASP A 48 -11.67 4.13 13.87
CA ASP A 48 -11.38 5.44 14.44
C ASP A 48 -11.41 6.52 13.35
N ASP A 49 -12.39 7.43 13.44
CA ASP A 49 -12.60 8.50 12.46
C ASP A 49 -11.43 9.49 12.35
N ARG A 50 -10.51 9.49 13.32
CA ARG A 50 -9.27 10.29 13.27
C ARG A 50 -8.21 9.65 12.38
N VAL A 51 -8.45 8.44 11.89
CA VAL A 51 -7.51 7.68 11.07
C VAL A 51 -7.91 7.77 9.60
N LEU A 52 -6.98 8.28 8.78
CA LEU A 52 -7.09 8.19 7.33
C LEU A 52 -6.24 7.03 6.82
N THR A 53 -6.88 6.05 6.18
CA THR A 53 -6.17 5.07 5.36
C THR A 53 -5.77 5.70 4.03
N TRP A 54 -4.47 5.75 3.74
CA TRP A 54 -3.91 6.30 2.51
C TRP A 54 -3.18 5.22 1.70
N ARG A 55 -3.74 4.85 0.53
CA ARG A 55 -3.22 3.78 -0.34
C ARG A 55 -2.39 4.33 -1.49
N ILE A 56 -1.14 4.65 -1.22
CA ILE A 56 -0.26 5.31 -2.19
C ILE A 56 -0.01 4.49 -3.46
N ASP A 57 0.00 3.16 -3.37
CA ASP A 57 0.27 2.26 -4.49
C ASP A 57 -0.92 2.08 -5.44
N ALA A 58 -2.11 2.53 -5.03
CA ALA A 58 -3.33 2.51 -5.82
C ALA A 58 -3.63 3.86 -6.48
N ILE A 59 -2.82 4.89 -6.22
CA ILE A 59 -3.01 6.21 -6.82
C ILE A 59 -2.52 6.15 -8.28
N PRO A 60 -3.38 6.49 -9.27
CA PRO A 60 -2.96 6.63 -10.66
C PRO A 60 -1.77 7.60 -10.84
N VAL A 61 -1.05 7.45 -11.96
CA VAL A 61 0.16 8.23 -12.23
C VAL A 61 -0.15 9.67 -12.67
N ASP A 62 -1.39 9.93 -13.12
CA ASP A 62 -1.77 11.26 -13.56
C ASP A 62 -1.81 12.27 -12.41
N PHE A 63 -1.59 13.53 -12.80
CA PHE A 63 -1.48 14.63 -11.86
C PHE A 63 -2.76 14.85 -11.06
N ASP A 64 -3.92 14.76 -11.72
CA ASP A 64 -5.21 15.06 -11.09
C ASP A 64 -5.56 14.04 -10.01
N ALA A 65 -5.34 12.75 -10.26
CA ALA A 65 -5.54 11.70 -9.26
C ALA A 65 -4.60 11.84 -8.06
N ARG A 66 -3.32 12.17 -8.31
CA ARG A 66 -2.33 12.43 -7.26
C ARG A 66 -2.67 13.67 -6.45
N LEU A 67 -3.12 14.73 -7.10
CA LEU A 67 -3.56 15.95 -6.45
C LEU A 67 -4.80 15.68 -5.59
N ALA A 68 -5.81 14.99 -6.13
CA ALA A 68 -7.03 14.63 -5.41
C ALA A 68 -6.74 13.79 -4.16
N SER A 69 -5.85 12.79 -4.28
CA SER A 69 -5.42 11.97 -3.15
C SER A 69 -4.67 12.78 -2.09
N THR A 70 -3.79 13.68 -2.50
CA THR A 70 -3.05 14.59 -1.60
C THR A 70 -4.00 15.59 -0.93
N SER A 71 -4.98 16.10 -1.67
CA SER A 71 -6.03 17.01 -1.16
C SER A 71 -6.81 16.36 -0.02
N ARG A 72 -7.23 15.11 -0.20
CA ARG A 72 -7.93 14.35 0.83
C ARG A 72 -7.08 14.17 2.10
N LEU A 73 -5.78 13.91 1.94
CA LEU A 73 -4.85 13.79 3.07
C LEU A 73 -4.72 15.11 3.83
N LEU A 74 -4.56 16.24 3.13
CA LEU A 74 -4.47 17.55 3.75
C LEU A 74 -5.76 17.95 4.45
N GLN A 75 -6.92 17.73 3.82
CA GLN A 75 -8.23 17.99 4.42
C GLN A 75 -8.43 17.19 5.73
N HIS A 76 -8.00 15.93 5.77
CA HIS A 76 -8.05 15.11 6.99
C HIS A 76 -7.18 15.68 8.12
N CYS A 77 -6.13 16.42 7.77
CA CYS A 77 -5.24 17.08 8.73
C CYS A 77 -5.65 18.52 9.04
N ASP A 78 -6.78 19.00 8.50
CA ASP A 78 -7.19 20.42 8.55
C ASP A 78 -6.13 21.37 7.97
N LEU A 79 -5.50 20.95 6.87
CA LEU A 79 -4.47 21.69 6.15
C LEU A 79 -4.94 22.09 4.75
N ASN A 80 -4.40 23.21 4.27
CA ASN A 80 -4.60 23.69 2.91
C ASN A 80 -3.42 23.34 2.01
N HIS A 81 -3.66 23.32 0.70
CA HIS A 81 -2.57 23.23 -0.26
C HIS A 81 -1.63 24.42 -0.14
N THR A 82 -0.34 24.14 -0.26
CA THR A 82 0.70 25.15 -0.46
C THR A 82 1.32 25.01 -1.84
N PRO A 83 2.03 26.03 -2.36
CA PRO A 83 2.81 25.90 -3.58
C PRO A 83 3.77 24.71 -3.56
N GLU A 84 4.40 24.41 -2.42
CA GLU A 84 5.30 23.28 -2.22
C GLU A 84 4.56 21.94 -2.34
N THR A 85 3.31 21.87 -1.87
CA THR A 85 2.49 20.66 -2.02
C THR A 85 2.17 20.41 -3.49
N ILE A 86 1.78 21.46 -4.23
CA ILE A 86 1.49 21.34 -5.67
C ILE A 86 2.75 20.91 -6.42
N GLU A 87 3.90 21.49 -6.10
CA GLU A 87 5.17 21.13 -6.72
C GLU A 87 5.58 19.69 -6.37
N PHE A 88 5.36 19.25 -5.12
CA PHE A 88 5.56 17.86 -4.73
C PHE A 88 4.69 16.92 -5.57
N VAL A 89 3.41 17.24 -5.77
CA VAL A 89 2.49 16.42 -6.59
C VAL A 89 2.95 16.37 -8.05
N ARG A 90 3.41 17.49 -8.61
CA ARG A 90 3.94 17.56 -9.99
C ARG A 90 5.17 16.70 -10.16
N ARG A 91 6.13 16.79 -9.24
CA ARG A 91 7.40 16.07 -9.33
C ARG A 91 7.27 14.60 -8.94
N TRP A 92 6.27 14.27 -8.12
CA TRP A 92 5.99 12.98 -7.50
C TRP A 92 7.22 12.06 -7.48
N PRO A 93 8.14 12.26 -6.52
CA PRO A 93 9.47 11.68 -6.60
C PRO A 93 9.39 10.17 -6.79
N VAL A 94 9.99 9.70 -7.89
CA VAL A 94 10.15 8.26 -8.12
C VAL A 94 11.15 7.77 -7.10
N VAL A 95 10.68 7.04 -6.09
CA VAL A 95 11.58 6.37 -5.14
C VAL A 95 12.35 5.31 -5.92
N HIS A 96 13.62 5.59 -6.22
CA HIS A 96 14.52 4.67 -6.88
C HIS A 96 14.69 3.42 -6.01
N LYS A 97 14.35 2.26 -6.57
CA LYS A 97 14.50 0.97 -5.89
C LYS A 97 15.99 0.62 -5.80
N VAL A 98 16.41 0.11 -4.65
CA VAL A 98 17.80 -0.34 -4.41
C VAL A 98 18.21 -1.47 -5.36
N ARG A 99 17.24 -2.25 -5.88
CA ARG A 99 17.47 -3.28 -6.90
C ARG A 99 16.36 -3.28 -7.97
N PRO A 100 16.71 -3.59 -9.23
CA PRO A 100 15.74 -3.89 -10.28
C PRO A 100 14.76 -5.01 -9.87
N ASN A 101 13.53 -4.99 -10.40
CA ASN A 101 12.46 -5.92 -10.01
C ASN A 101 12.80 -7.39 -10.33
N ASP A 102 13.54 -7.60 -11.42
CA ASP A 102 14.08 -8.84 -11.96
C ASP A 102 15.17 -9.47 -11.07
N GLN A 103 15.73 -8.72 -10.12
CA GLN A 103 16.76 -9.21 -9.18
C GLN A 103 16.19 -9.54 -7.79
N ARG A 104 14.86 -9.61 -7.64
CA ARG A 104 14.23 -10.00 -6.38
C ARG A 104 14.45 -11.49 -6.13
N LYS A 105 14.90 -11.81 -4.93
CA LYS A 105 15.08 -13.20 -4.47
C LYS A 105 13.76 -13.84 -4.03
N PHE A 106 12.79 -13.01 -3.67
CA PHE A 106 11.49 -13.47 -3.21
C PHE A 106 10.36 -12.73 -3.92
N GLN A 107 9.44 -13.48 -4.51
CA GLN A 107 8.24 -12.96 -5.15
C GLN A 107 7.11 -13.96 -4.96
N PHE A 108 5.91 -13.49 -4.62
CA PHE A 108 4.74 -14.35 -4.58
C PHE A 108 4.25 -14.64 -6.00
N THR A 109 4.06 -15.92 -6.28
CA THR A 109 3.28 -16.37 -7.43
C THR A 109 1.79 -16.10 -7.23
N LYS A 110 0.99 -16.22 -8.30
CA LYS A 110 -0.48 -16.13 -8.19
C LYS A 110 -1.02 -17.20 -7.24
N GLU A 111 -0.53 -18.44 -7.38
CA GLU A 111 -0.83 -19.56 -6.50
C GLU A 111 -0.50 -19.28 -5.04
N ASP A 112 0.64 -18.64 -4.74
CA ASP A 112 0.97 -18.28 -3.36
C ASP A 112 -0.04 -17.30 -2.78
N CYS A 113 -0.36 -16.23 -3.52
CA CYS A 113 -1.35 -15.24 -3.08
C CYS A 113 -2.70 -15.90 -2.84
N ARG A 114 -3.16 -16.76 -3.77
CA ARG A 114 -4.43 -17.49 -3.65
C ARG A 114 -4.45 -18.37 -2.40
N ARG A 115 -3.40 -19.17 -2.17
CA ARG A 115 -3.27 -20.02 -0.97
C ARG A 115 -3.35 -19.21 0.32
N TRP A 116 -2.76 -18.02 0.35
CA TRP A 116 -2.85 -17.14 1.52
C TRP A 116 -4.22 -16.52 1.72
N ILE A 117 -4.91 -16.15 0.63
CA ILE A 117 -6.30 -15.67 0.69
C ILE A 117 -7.23 -16.79 1.20
N GLU A 118 -7.05 -18.03 0.72
CA GLU A 118 -7.82 -19.19 1.19
C GLU A 118 -7.54 -19.50 2.67
N ARG A 119 -6.28 -19.36 3.10
CA ARG A 119 -5.87 -19.58 4.50
C ARG A 119 -6.30 -18.46 5.46
N ILE A 120 -6.42 -17.23 4.97
CA ILE A 120 -6.83 -16.05 5.73
C ILE A 120 -7.98 -15.36 4.99
N PRO A 121 -9.21 -15.90 5.07
CA PRO A 121 -10.34 -15.47 4.24
C PRO A 121 -10.68 -13.99 4.37
N GLU A 122 -10.39 -13.37 5.51
CA GLU A 122 -10.65 -11.94 5.76
C GLU A 122 -9.88 -11.02 4.83
N LEU A 123 -8.77 -11.48 4.22
CA LEU A 123 -8.05 -10.73 3.21
C LEU A 123 -8.94 -10.37 2.01
N THR A 124 -9.90 -11.23 1.66
CA THR A 124 -10.79 -11.05 0.51
C THR A 124 -11.62 -9.76 0.61
N GLN A 125 -11.98 -9.34 1.82
CA GLN A 125 -12.75 -8.12 2.07
C GLN A 125 -11.98 -6.85 1.66
N TYR A 126 -10.65 -6.91 1.70
CA TYR A 126 -9.77 -5.75 1.52
C TYR A 126 -8.94 -5.79 0.24
N LEU A 127 -8.89 -6.95 -0.42
CA LEU A 127 -8.15 -7.20 -1.66
C LEU A 127 -9.04 -7.66 -2.83
N PRO A 128 -10.23 -7.06 -3.09
CA PRO A 128 -11.16 -7.58 -4.09
C PRO A 128 -10.58 -7.60 -5.51
N GLN A 129 -9.68 -6.65 -5.82
CA GLN A 129 -9.04 -6.50 -7.13
C GLN A 129 -7.87 -7.47 -7.35
N TYR A 130 -7.34 -8.11 -6.31
CA TYR A 130 -6.19 -9.00 -6.45
C TYR A 130 -6.54 -10.34 -7.08
N CYS A 131 -7.81 -10.76 -6.95
CA CYS A 131 -8.36 -11.92 -7.67
C CYS A 131 -8.55 -11.65 -9.17
N GLN A 132 -8.52 -10.38 -9.62
CA GLN A 132 -8.87 -10.00 -10.99
C GLN A 132 -7.69 -9.41 -11.81
N SER A 133 -6.70 -8.75 -11.20
CA SER A 133 -5.78 -7.84 -11.92
C SER A 133 -4.38 -8.35 -12.28
N ARG A 134 -4.00 -9.61 -11.96
CA ARG A 134 -2.72 -10.18 -12.44
C ARG A 134 -2.82 -10.87 -13.81
N GLU A 135 -3.94 -10.76 -14.52
CA GLU A 135 -4.05 -11.27 -15.91
C GLU A 135 -3.32 -10.36 -16.94
N GLU A 136 -3.08 -9.08 -16.63
CA GLU A 136 -2.68 -8.11 -17.67
C GLU A 136 -1.20 -7.66 -17.66
N ASN A 137 -0.36 -8.12 -16.72
CA ASN A 137 1.04 -7.66 -16.62
C ASN A 137 2.11 -8.74 -16.87
N HIS A 138 1.75 -9.80 -17.59
CA HIS A 138 2.72 -10.69 -18.25
C HIS A 138 2.54 -10.60 -19.78
N LEU A 139 2.81 -9.44 -20.35
CA LEU A 139 3.27 -9.40 -21.73
C LEU A 139 4.81 -9.47 -21.70
N PRO A 140 5.43 -10.51 -22.28
CA PRO A 140 6.86 -10.47 -22.54
C PRO A 140 7.16 -9.29 -23.46
N SER A 141 8.26 -8.61 -23.18
CA SER A 141 8.88 -7.65 -24.10
C SER A 141 9.32 -8.35 -25.38
#